data_AF-I1JJ81-F1
#
_entry.id   AF-I1JJ81-F1
#
_cell.length_a   1.000
_cell.length_b   1.000
_cell.length_c   1.000
_cell.angle_alpha   90.00
_cell.angle_beta   90.00
_cell.angle_gamma   90.00
#
_symmetry.space_group_name_H-M   'P 1'
#
loop_
_entity.id
_entity.type
_entity.pdbx_description
1 polymer ?
#
loop_
_entity_poly.entity_id
_entity_poly.type
_entity_poly.pdbx_seq_one_letter_code
_entity_poly.pdbx_strand_id
1 'polypeptide(L)'
;MTNEPNNKYDVFLCLVGPDTRYTFAGNLYNALRRNRINTFFTEDNHHDELLLMNGDQISPFALRAIKESNLLIVVLSPNYASSPRNLDEFVAIVRCIKRKKQLLLPVFYKVERGEIMDAIFSGPDQQALCVFEERFGDYKERVNEWKDALLEVYGWTAMEYQNGSGYEYEFIREIVDIAKRRQRRRYDVFLSFRGRDTRHSFTGFLYKAFCREGFYVFMDDEGLEGGNQISPTIMGAIERSRLSIVVFSENYGYSTWCLDELSKIIECVKTRNQMVWPIFYNVEKSDVCNQTKSYGDAMTAQEKRFGKDSGKVHKWRSALSEIANLEGEHLRENQYQYEFIERIVEKAINIPSPCSNDSYEEESRVSKCTHWEIGSCVVS
;
A
#
# COMPACT_ATOMS: atom_id res chain seq x y z
N MET A 1 -16.04 -11.88 -12.44
CA MET A 1 -14.65 -11.49 -12.15
C MET A 1 -14.47 -10.05 -12.63
N THR A 2 -14.57 -9.09 -11.73
CA THR A 2 -14.17 -7.70 -12.00
C THR A 2 -12.66 -7.64 -11.81
N ASN A 3 -11.89 -7.48 -12.89
CA ASN A 3 -10.46 -7.20 -12.80
C ASN A 3 -10.30 -5.82 -12.12
N GLU A 4 -10.09 -5.82 -10.81
CA GLU A 4 -9.70 -4.60 -10.10
C GLU A 4 -8.34 -4.13 -10.65
N PRO A 5 -8.16 -2.83 -10.92
CA PRO A 5 -6.90 -2.31 -11.40
C PRO A 5 -5.82 -2.59 -10.33
N ASN A 6 -4.80 -3.36 -10.72
CA ASN A 6 -3.64 -3.63 -9.88
C ASN A 6 -2.81 -2.33 -9.79
N ASN A 7 -3.21 -1.43 -8.89
CA ASN A 7 -2.49 -0.19 -8.64
C ASN A 7 -1.12 -0.53 -8.04
N LYS A 8 -0.07 0.02 -8.64
CA LYS A 8 1.32 -0.22 -8.24
C LYS A 8 1.67 0.53 -6.96
N TYR A 9 1.18 1.77 -6.83
CA TYR A 9 1.48 2.65 -5.70
C TYR A 9 0.24 2.88 -4.83
N ASP A 10 0.46 3.00 -3.53
CA ASP A 10 -0.58 3.39 -2.59
C ASP A 10 -0.81 4.89 -2.64
N VAL A 11 0.27 5.68 -2.73
CA VAL A 11 0.23 7.14 -2.79
C VAL A 11 1.11 7.66 -3.92
N PHE A 12 0.62 8.63 -4.68
CA PHE A 12 1.45 9.55 -5.43
C PHE A 12 1.56 10.85 -4.63
N LEU A 13 2.76 11.29 -4.29
CA LEU A 13 3.00 12.54 -3.59
C LEU A 13 3.55 13.59 -4.58
N CYS A 14 2.68 14.52 -4.98
CA CYS A 14 2.97 15.58 -5.94
C CYS A 14 3.49 16.83 -5.21
N LEU A 15 4.80 17.09 -5.28
CA LEU A 15 5.45 18.17 -4.52
C LEU A 15 6.83 18.55 -5.10
N VAL A 16 6.97 19.77 -5.62
CA VAL A 16 8.25 20.25 -6.21
C VAL A 16 8.60 21.68 -5.77
N GLY A 17 7.82 22.31 -4.90
CA GLY A 17 8.18 23.62 -4.33
C GLY A 17 9.44 23.53 -3.45
N PRO A 18 10.47 24.38 -3.64
CA PRO A 18 11.69 24.36 -2.83
C PRO A 18 11.41 24.67 -1.34
N ASP A 19 10.31 25.37 -1.06
CA ASP A 19 9.82 25.73 0.27
C ASP A 19 9.35 24.53 1.12
N THR A 20 8.84 23.50 0.45
CA THR A 20 8.21 22.34 1.09
C THR A 20 9.01 21.06 0.90
N ARG A 21 9.75 20.94 -0.20
CA ARG A 21 10.53 19.74 -0.60
C ARG A 21 11.35 19.16 0.55
N TYR A 22 12.21 19.97 1.15
CA TYR A 22 13.12 19.53 2.22
C TYR A 22 12.54 19.71 3.63
N THR A 23 11.27 20.10 3.74
CA THR A 23 10.58 20.35 5.01
C THR A 23 9.36 19.43 5.11
N PHE A 24 8.16 19.96 4.94
CA PHE A 24 6.90 19.24 5.10
C PHE A 24 6.75 18.07 4.12
N ALA A 25 7.09 18.26 2.84
CA ALA A 25 6.97 17.23 1.81
C ALA A 25 7.85 16.02 2.11
N GLY A 26 9.13 16.25 2.38
CA GLY A 26 10.09 15.21 2.75
C GLY A 26 9.71 14.52 4.06
N ASN A 27 9.25 15.27 5.06
CA ASN A 27 8.75 14.70 6.32
C ASN A 27 7.51 13.82 6.10
N LEU A 28 6.57 14.27 5.26
CA LEU A 28 5.38 13.51 4.91
C LEU A 28 5.74 12.24 4.11
N TYR A 29 6.62 12.34 3.11
CA TYR A 29 7.13 11.19 2.36
C TYR A 29 7.77 10.15 3.29
N ASN A 30 8.67 10.59 4.17
CA ASN A 30 9.31 9.73 5.16
C ASN A 30 8.28 9.08 6.11
N ALA A 31 7.27 9.84 6.56
CA ALA A 31 6.21 9.33 7.43
C ALA A 31 5.34 8.27 6.70
N LEU A 32 4.98 8.49 5.44
CA LEU A 32 4.26 7.51 4.62
C LEU A 32 5.08 6.23 4.46
N ARG A 33 6.37 6.35 4.09
CA ARG A 33 7.27 5.21 3.88
C ARG A 33 7.51 4.40 5.16
N ARG A 34 7.70 5.07 6.31
CA ARG A 34 7.81 4.41 7.63
C ARG A 34 6.56 3.60 7.99
N ASN A 35 5.40 4.01 7.49
CA ASN A 35 4.14 3.31 7.67
C ASN A 35 3.84 2.31 6.54
N ARG A 36 4.87 1.87 5.80
CA ARG A 36 4.78 0.88 4.71
C ARG A 36 3.80 1.24 3.59
N ILE A 37 3.50 2.53 3.43
CA ILE A 37 2.67 3.03 2.34
C ILE A 37 3.57 3.20 1.11
N ASN A 38 3.32 2.41 0.07
CA ASN A 38 4.12 2.47 -1.14
C ASN A 38 3.88 3.81 -1.87
N THR A 39 4.81 4.75 -1.68
CA THR A 39 4.64 6.14 -2.10
C THR A 39 5.58 6.43 -3.24
N PHE A 40 5.04 6.85 -4.39
CA PHE A 40 5.84 7.45 -5.45
C PHE A 40 6.05 8.93 -5.13
N PHE A 41 7.32 9.34 -5.05
CA PHE A 41 7.74 10.72 -4.90
C PHE A 41 8.71 11.03 -6.04
N THR A 42 8.53 12.17 -6.72
CA THR A 42 9.16 12.46 -8.01
C THR A 42 10.70 12.50 -8.00
N GLU A 43 11.34 12.47 -6.83
CA GLU A 43 12.81 12.40 -6.70
C GLU A 43 13.39 10.98 -6.52
N ASP A 44 12.57 9.94 -6.31
CA ASP A 44 13.09 8.56 -6.12
C ASP A 44 13.81 8.00 -7.37
N ASN A 45 13.69 8.67 -8.52
CA ASN A 45 14.47 8.35 -9.70
C ASN A 45 15.62 9.33 -9.87
N HIS A 46 16.85 8.90 -9.54
CA HIS A 46 18.09 9.62 -9.91
C HIS A 46 18.20 9.91 -11.43
N HIS A 47 17.40 9.25 -12.26
CA HIS A 47 17.27 9.57 -13.68
C HIS A 47 16.48 10.86 -13.97
N ASP A 48 15.62 11.32 -13.06
CA ASP A 48 14.89 12.56 -13.23
C ASP A 48 15.82 13.77 -13.04
N GLU A 49 16.97 13.68 -12.35
CA GLU A 49 17.96 14.78 -12.25
C GLU A 49 18.57 15.15 -13.61
N LEU A 50 18.74 14.20 -14.53
CA LEU A 50 19.23 14.46 -15.88
C LEU A 50 18.13 14.98 -16.83
N LEU A 51 16.86 14.68 -16.55
CA LEU A 51 15.70 15.23 -17.28
C LEU A 51 15.28 16.61 -16.74
N LEU A 52 15.49 16.84 -15.44
CA LEU A 52 15.24 18.10 -14.72
C LEU A 52 16.04 19.27 -15.30
N MET A 53 17.17 18.99 -15.94
CA MET A 53 18.03 20.00 -16.55
C MET A 53 17.64 20.33 -18.02
N ASN A 54 16.76 19.54 -18.65
CA ASN A 54 16.54 19.59 -20.11
C ASN A 54 15.07 19.55 -20.60
N GLY A 55 14.05 19.62 -19.75
CA GLY A 55 12.68 19.75 -20.28
C GLY A 55 11.61 20.01 -19.24
N ASP A 56 10.83 21.07 -19.47
CA ASP A 56 9.65 21.51 -18.71
C ASP A 56 8.45 20.54 -18.80
N GLN A 57 8.67 19.27 -19.16
CA GLN A 57 7.64 18.26 -19.37
C GLN A 57 7.60 17.24 -18.21
N ILE A 58 6.40 16.75 -17.91
CA ILE A 58 6.19 15.70 -16.91
C ILE A 58 6.85 14.41 -17.40
N SER A 59 7.63 13.74 -16.54
CA SER A 59 8.29 12.49 -16.93
C SER A 59 7.25 11.39 -17.21
N PRO A 60 7.48 10.50 -18.19
CA PRO A 60 6.58 9.37 -18.46
C PRO A 60 6.36 8.48 -17.22
N PHE A 61 7.36 8.41 -16.34
CA PHE A 61 7.27 7.70 -15.07
C PHE A 61 6.28 8.36 -14.10
N ALA A 62 6.33 9.68 -13.94
CA ALA A 62 5.37 10.41 -13.12
C ALA A 62 3.94 10.26 -13.67
N LEU A 63 3.75 10.39 -14.99
CA LEU A 63 2.43 10.16 -15.63
C LEU A 63 1.91 8.73 -15.42
N ARG A 64 2.80 7.73 -15.42
CA ARG A 64 2.44 6.35 -15.11
C ARG A 64 2.07 6.19 -13.64
N ALA A 65 2.87 6.75 -12.73
CA ALA A 65 2.62 6.68 -11.29
C ALA A 65 1.29 7.35 -10.91
N ILE A 66 0.95 8.51 -11.47
CA ILE A 66 -0.37 9.15 -11.30
C ILE A 66 -1.50 8.18 -11.68
N LYS A 67 -1.37 7.50 -12.83
CA LYS A 67 -2.37 6.54 -13.31
C LYS A 67 -2.45 5.25 -12.49
N GLU A 68 -1.37 4.86 -11.83
CA GLU A 68 -1.23 3.60 -11.10
C GLU A 68 -1.30 3.75 -9.58
N SER A 69 -1.62 4.95 -9.08
CA SER A 69 -1.74 5.24 -7.64
C SER A 69 -3.17 5.13 -7.12
N ASN A 70 -3.33 4.66 -5.87
CA ASN A 70 -4.63 4.60 -5.20
C ASN A 70 -5.11 5.97 -4.71
N LEU A 71 -4.21 6.75 -4.12
CA LEU A 71 -4.43 8.09 -3.59
C LEU A 71 -3.40 9.04 -4.20
N LEU A 72 -3.85 10.21 -4.63
CA LEU A 72 -3.00 11.31 -5.08
C LEU A 72 -3.00 12.35 -3.96
N ILE A 73 -1.84 12.71 -3.43
CA ILE A 73 -1.68 13.80 -2.46
C ILE A 73 -0.97 14.94 -3.18
N VAL A 74 -1.64 16.09 -3.25
CA VAL A 74 -1.06 17.31 -3.82
C VAL A 74 -0.92 18.31 -2.68
N VAL A 75 0.32 18.69 -2.38
CA VAL A 75 0.56 19.73 -1.38
C VAL A 75 0.75 21.05 -2.10
N LEU A 76 -0.17 21.96 -1.85
CA LEU A 76 -0.21 23.30 -2.37
C LEU A 76 0.42 24.23 -1.33
N SER A 77 1.57 24.82 -1.67
CA SER A 77 2.33 25.77 -0.87
C SER A 77 2.35 27.15 -1.53
N PRO A 78 2.79 28.22 -0.84
CA PRO A 78 2.83 29.55 -1.41
C PRO A 78 3.54 29.63 -2.76
N ASN A 79 4.63 28.88 -2.94
CA ASN A 79 5.40 28.89 -4.19
C ASN A 79 5.00 27.76 -5.17
N TYR A 80 3.89 27.07 -4.94
CA TYR A 80 3.50 25.94 -5.79
C TYR A 80 3.35 26.33 -7.26
N ALA A 81 2.73 27.49 -7.52
CA ALA A 81 2.45 28.02 -8.85
C ALA A 81 3.68 28.64 -9.56
N SER A 82 4.81 28.80 -8.85
CA SER A 82 6.05 29.33 -9.43
C SER A 82 6.70 28.40 -10.47
N SER A 83 6.25 27.14 -10.57
CA SER A 83 6.78 26.12 -11.48
C SER A 83 5.68 25.64 -12.46
N PRO A 84 5.84 25.87 -13.78
CA PRO A 84 4.91 25.39 -14.81
C PRO A 84 4.79 23.88 -14.79
N ARG A 85 5.88 23.17 -14.48
CA ARG A 85 5.90 21.72 -14.34
C ARG A 85 4.91 21.25 -13.27
N ASN A 86 4.81 21.98 -12.15
CA ASN A 86 3.88 21.65 -11.06
C ASN A 86 2.44 21.85 -11.50
N LEU A 87 2.17 22.91 -12.25
CA LEU A 87 0.84 23.21 -12.77
C LEU A 87 0.43 22.21 -13.86
N ASP A 88 1.34 21.79 -14.72
CA ASP A 88 1.10 20.72 -15.70
C ASP A 88 0.84 19.37 -15.02
N GLU A 89 1.66 19.00 -14.03
CA GLU A 89 1.48 17.77 -13.26
C GLU A 89 0.13 17.77 -12.55
N PHE A 90 -0.25 18.92 -11.98
CA PHE A 90 -1.57 19.13 -11.39
C PHE A 90 -2.71 18.95 -12.39
N VAL A 91 -2.60 19.53 -13.59
CA VAL A 91 -3.56 19.32 -14.68
C VAL A 91 -3.65 17.83 -15.06
N ALA A 92 -2.51 17.13 -15.14
CA ALA A 92 -2.49 15.70 -15.42
C ALA A 92 -3.20 14.88 -14.33
N ILE A 93 -3.01 15.24 -13.05
CA ILE A 93 -3.70 14.66 -11.90
C ILE A 93 -5.22 14.88 -12.02
N VAL A 94 -5.68 16.12 -12.21
CA VAL A 94 -7.11 16.45 -12.34
C VAL A 94 -7.76 15.70 -13.51
N ARG A 95 -7.08 15.66 -14.67
CA ARG A 95 -7.52 14.88 -15.84
C ARG A 95 -7.61 13.38 -15.54
N CYS A 96 -6.67 12.84 -14.76
CA CYS A 96 -6.66 11.42 -14.40
C CYS A 96 -7.82 11.07 -13.46
N ILE A 97 -8.11 11.93 -12.48
CA ILE A 97 -9.20 11.74 -11.52
C ILE A 97 -10.56 11.68 -12.23
N LYS A 98 -10.83 12.62 -13.16
CA LYS A 98 -12.05 12.62 -13.98
C LYS A 98 -12.28 11.29 -14.71
N ARG A 99 -11.20 10.67 -15.18
CA ARG A 99 -11.27 9.41 -15.95
C ARG A 99 -11.40 8.18 -15.06
N LYS A 100 -10.68 8.12 -13.93
CA LYS A 100 -10.53 6.89 -13.13
C LYS A 100 -11.28 6.88 -11.79
N LYS A 101 -11.90 7.98 -11.37
CA LYS A 101 -12.44 8.15 -10.00
C LYS A 101 -11.39 7.83 -8.92
N GLN A 102 -10.14 8.20 -9.18
CA GLN A 102 -9.08 8.17 -8.17
C GLN A 102 -9.35 9.22 -7.09
N LEU A 103 -8.80 9.01 -5.91
CA LEU A 103 -8.95 9.94 -4.80
C LEU A 103 -7.81 10.95 -4.85
N LEU A 104 -8.16 12.23 -4.71
CA LEU A 104 -7.23 13.31 -4.47
C LEU A 104 -7.38 13.77 -3.03
N LEU A 105 -6.26 14.03 -2.37
CA LEU A 105 -6.19 14.74 -1.12
C LEU A 105 -5.39 16.03 -1.37
N PRO A 106 -6.08 17.16 -1.61
CA PRO A 106 -5.43 18.46 -1.63
C PRO A 106 -5.01 18.82 -0.20
N VAL A 107 -3.77 19.28 -0.04
CA VAL A 107 -3.19 19.70 1.23
C VAL A 107 -2.70 21.14 1.07
N PHE A 108 -3.39 22.10 1.65
CA PHE A 108 -2.98 23.50 1.66
C PHE A 108 -2.02 23.70 2.83
N TYR A 109 -0.75 23.95 2.53
CA TYR A 109 0.30 24.11 3.52
C TYR A 109 0.77 25.56 3.60
N LYS A 110 0.47 26.22 4.71
CA LYS A 110 0.82 27.63 5.02
C LYS A 110 0.33 28.62 3.95
N VAL A 111 -0.81 28.33 3.37
CA VAL A 111 -1.42 29.14 2.31
C VAL A 111 -2.92 29.04 2.42
N GLU A 112 -3.63 30.16 2.29
CA GLU A 112 -5.08 30.14 2.24
C GLU A 112 -5.54 29.69 0.84
N ARG A 113 -6.72 29.05 0.74
CA ARG A 113 -7.20 28.58 -0.57
C ARG A 113 -7.33 29.72 -1.58
N GLY A 114 -7.67 30.92 -1.12
CA GLY A 114 -7.77 32.12 -1.95
C GLY A 114 -6.41 32.60 -2.48
N GLU A 115 -5.35 32.49 -1.68
CA GLU A 115 -4.02 32.99 -2.04
C GLU A 115 -3.40 32.26 -3.25
N ILE A 116 -3.61 30.94 -3.38
CA ILE A 116 -3.12 30.19 -4.57
C ILE A 116 -3.86 30.64 -5.83
N MET A 117 -5.15 30.93 -5.71
CA MET A 117 -5.91 31.49 -6.83
C MET A 117 -5.35 32.87 -7.16
N ASP A 118 -5.22 33.74 -6.16
CA ASP A 118 -4.68 35.09 -6.34
C ASP A 118 -3.29 35.07 -6.96
N ALA A 119 -2.40 34.16 -6.57
CA ALA A 119 -1.07 34.00 -7.18
C ALA A 119 -1.12 33.83 -8.71
N ILE A 120 -2.14 33.14 -9.23
CA ILE A 120 -2.33 32.91 -10.68
C ILE A 120 -3.17 34.01 -11.34
N PHE A 121 -4.16 34.57 -10.64
CA PHE A 121 -5.07 35.56 -11.20
C PHE A 121 -4.52 36.99 -11.14
N SER A 122 -3.78 37.36 -10.09
CA SER A 122 -3.47 38.77 -9.77
C SER A 122 -2.22 39.00 -8.89
N GLY A 123 -1.51 37.95 -8.48
CA GLY A 123 -0.49 38.00 -7.42
C GLY A 123 0.94 38.23 -7.92
N PRO A 124 1.93 38.37 -7.00
CA PRO A 124 3.33 38.63 -7.35
C PRO A 124 3.95 37.53 -8.25
N ASP A 125 3.40 36.32 -8.24
CA ASP A 125 3.78 35.23 -9.15
C ASP A 125 3.39 35.47 -10.61
N GLN A 126 2.61 36.53 -10.93
CA GLN A 126 2.42 36.98 -12.31
C GLN A 126 3.77 37.26 -12.99
N GLN A 127 4.81 37.69 -12.28
CA GLN A 127 6.13 37.86 -12.90
C GLN A 127 6.74 36.53 -13.34
N ALA A 128 6.61 35.47 -12.53
CA ALA A 128 7.06 34.13 -12.93
C ALA A 128 6.24 33.62 -14.12
N LEU A 129 4.92 33.85 -14.09
CA LEU A 129 3.98 33.55 -15.16
C LEU A 129 4.30 34.32 -16.47
N CYS A 130 4.66 35.60 -16.39
CA CYS A 130 5.13 36.39 -17.54
C CYS A 130 6.46 35.88 -18.11
N VAL A 131 7.38 35.38 -17.28
CA VAL A 131 8.60 34.70 -17.79
C VAL A 131 8.24 33.45 -18.60
N PHE A 132 7.13 32.78 -18.29
CA PHE A 132 6.66 31.63 -19.06
C PHE A 132 5.94 32.04 -20.35
N GLU A 133 5.29 33.21 -20.40
CA GLU A 133 4.75 33.78 -21.66
C GLU A 133 5.82 33.90 -22.73
N GLU A 134 7.01 34.36 -22.36
CA GLU A 134 8.13 34.53 -23.29
C GLU A 134 8.73 33.20 -23.77
N ARG A 135 8.52 32.12 -23.01
CA ARG A 135 9.16 30.81 -23.24
C ARG A 135 8.26 29.82 -23.99
N PHE A 136 6.93 29.96 -23.92
CA PHE A 136 5.98 28.99 -24.48
C PHE A 136 4.94 29.65 -25.39
N GLY A 137 4.91 29.27 -26.67
CA GLY A 137 3.98 29.84 -27.66
C GLY A 137 2.50 29.46 -27.45
N ASP A 138 2.20 28.46 -26.61
CA ASP A 138 0.86 27.99 -26.26
C ASP A 138 0.39 28.45 -24.87
N TYR A 139 1.12 29.39 -24.26
CA TYR A 139 0.95 29.78 -22.86
C TYR A 139 -0.49 30.12 -22.47
N LYS A 140 -1.23 30.83 -23.33
CA LYS A 140 -2.61 31.22 -23.04
C LYS A 140 -3.55 30.02 -22.87
N GLU A 141 -3.35 28.95 -23.65
CA GLU A 141 -4.13 27.72 -23.50
C GLU A 141 -3.75 27.01 -22.20
N ARG A 142 -2.45 26.87 -21.91
CA ARG A 142 -1.95 26.25 -20.68
C ARG A 142 -2.43 26.95 -19.41
N VAL A 143 -2.42 28.28 -19.38
CA VAL A 143 -2.95 29.05 -18.25
C VAL A 143 -4.43 28.80 -18.02
N ASN A 144 -5.23 28.67 -19.09
CA ASN A 144 -6.64 28.33 -18.95
C ASN A 144 -6.80 26.91 -18.38
N GLU A 145 -6.00 25.94 -18.83
CA GLU A 145 -6.01 24.58 -18.26
C GLU A 145 -5.64 24.57 -16.77
N TRP A 146 -4.61 25.34 -16.38
CA TRP A 146 -4.20 25.48 -14.99
C TRP A 146 -5.31 26.09 -14.13
N LYS A 147 -5.95 27.16 -14.62
CA LYS A 147 -7.08 27.81 -13.94
C LYS A 147 -8.26 26.86 -13.75
N ASP A 148 -8.63 26.14 -14.80
CA ASP A 148 -9.74 25.19 -14.76
C ASP A 148 -9.46 24.05 -13.76
N ALA A 149 -8.23 23.53 -13.75
CA ALA A 149 -7.83 22.49 -12.81
C ALA A 149 -7.90 22.95 -11.34
N LEU A 150 -7.45 24.17 -11.04
CA LEU A 150 -7.47 24.71 -9.67
C LEU A 150 -8.87 25.05 -9.20
N LEU A 151 -9.69 25.67 -10.05
CA LEU A 151 -11.11 25.92 -9.75
C LEU A 151 -11.86 24.63 -9.40
N GLU A 152 -11.55 23.54 -10.09
CA GLU A 152 -12.19 22.27 -9.84
C GLU A 152 -11.82 21.68 -8.48
N VAL A 153 -10.55 21.75 -8.10
CA VAL A 153 -10.06 21.24 -6.81
C VAL A 153 -10.39 22.16 -5.64
N TYR A 154 -10.56 23.47 -5.89
CA TYR A 154 -10.94 24.46 -4.88
C TYR A 154 -12.22 24.05 -4.12
N GLY A 155 -13.18 23.45 -4.83
CA GLY A 155 -14.44 22.96 -4.26
C GLY A 155 -14.35 21.61 -3.53
N TRP A 156 -13.19 20.95 -3.51
CA TRP A 156 -13.06 19.61 -2.91
C TRP A 156 -12.74 19.70 -1.42
N THR A 157 -13.03 18.62 -0.69
CA THR A 157 -12.57 18.45 0.69
C THR A 157 -11.05 18.36 0.69
N ALA A 158 -10.42 19.26 1.44
CA ALA A 158 -8.97 19.37 1.53
C ALA A 158 -8.55 19.44 2.99
N MET A 159 -7.26 19.21 3.23
CA MET A 159 -6.63 19.44 4.52
C MET A 159 -5.86 20.75 4.50
N GLU A 160 -5.85 21.47 5.60
CA GLU A 160 -5.24 22.80 5.68
C GLU A 160 -4.36 22.89 6.93
N TYR A 161 -3.14 23.38 6.75
CA TYR A 161 -2.21 23.65 7.83
C TYR A 161 -1.80 25.12 7.78
N GLN A 162 -2.00 25.83 8.90
CA GLN A 162 -1.60 27.23 9.04
C GLN A 162 -0.62 27.39 10.19
N ASN A 163 0.21 28.43 10.13
CA ASN A 163 1.09 28.74 11.24
C ASN A 163 0.25 29.00 12.51
N GLY A 164 0.53 28.23 13.57
CA GLY A 164 -0.18 28.34 14.85
C GLY A 164 -1.45 27.49 14.97
N SER A 165 -1.86 26.72 13.94
CA SER A 165 -3.03 25.83 14.03
C SER A 165 -2.77 24.52 14.80
N GLY A 166 -1.51 24.25 15.15
CA GLY A 166 -1.08 23.03 15.84
C GLY A 166 0.33 22.61 15.42
N TYR A 167 0.76 21.45 15.91
CA TYR A 167 2.06 20.90 15.52
C TYR A 167 1.99 20.23 14.14
N GLU A 168 2.97 20.52 13.28
CA GLU A 168 3.06 19.95 11.93
C GLU A 168 3.06 18.40 11.94
N TYR A 169 3.66 17.77 12.95
CA TYR A 169 3.69 16.29 13.04
C TYR A 169 2.30 15.68 13.25
N GLU A 170 1.38 16.38 13.92
CA GLU A 170 0.01 15.91 14.14
C GLU A 170 -0.77 15.94 12.84
N PHE A 171 -0.55 16.99 12.05
CA PHE A 171 -1.11 17.13 10.72
C PHE A 171 -0.59 16.05 9.75
N ILE A 172 0.73 15.79 9.76
CA ILE A 172 1.33 14.69 8.98
C ILE A 172 0.72 13.34 9.41
N ARG A 173 0.56 13.09 10.71
CA ARG A 173 -0.03 11.84 11.23
C ARG A 173 -1.46 11.65 10.72
N GLU A 174 -2.26 12.70 10.68
CA GLU A 174 -3.63 12.65 10.14
C GLU A 174 -3.65 12.31 8.64
N ILE A 175 -2.75 12.91 7.85
CA ILE A 175 -2.60 12.58 6.42
C ILE A 175 -2.22 11.10 6.24
N VAL A 176 -1.28 10.60 7.04
CA VAL A 176 -0.86 9.18 7.02
C VAL A 176 -2.03 8.27 7.39
N ASP A 177 -2.83 8.62 8.39
CA ASP A 177 -4.02 7.83 8.78
C ASP A 177 -5.07 7.80 7.67
N ILE A 178 -5.28 8.92 6.95
CA ILE A 178 -6.14 8.95 5.76
C ILE A 178 -5.56 8.02 4.69
N ALA A 179 -4.26 8.12 4.39
CA ALA A 179 -3.60 7.27 3.39
C ALA A 179 -3.72 5.78 3.75
N LYS A 180 -3.54 5.40 5.02
CA LYS A 180 -3.76 4.02 5.52
C LYS A 180 -5.19 3.53 5.28
N ARG A 181 -6.19 4.36 5.60
CA ARG A 181 -7.61 4.00 5.38
C ARG A 181 -7.96 3.88 3.89
N ARG A 182 -7.28 4.64 3.04
CA ARG A 182 -7.47 4.62 1.57
C ARG A 182 -6.64 3.56 0.87
N GLN A 183 -5.63 3.02 1.52
CA GLN A 183 -4.85 1.89 1.01
C GLN A 183 -5.85 0.78 0.66
N ARG A 184 -6.01 0.53 -0.65
CA ARG A 184 -7.04 -0.37 -1.13
C ARG A 184 -6.74 -1.77 -0.62
N ARG A 185 -7.49 -2.18 0.40
CA ARG A 185 -7.89 -3.56 0.71
C ARG A 185 -6.75 -4.59 0.86
N ARG A 186 -5.47 -4.22 0.81
CA ARG A 186 -4.34 -5.12 1.05
C ARG A 186 -3.94 -5.01 2.50
N TYR A 187 -3.85 -6.15 3.17
CA TYR A 187 -3.23 -6.23 4.49
C TYR A 187 -1.79 -6.68 4.26
N ASP A 188 -0.88 -6.18 5.08
CA ASP A 188 0.47 -6.73 5.07
C ASP A 188 0.48 -8.12 5.73
N VAL A 189 -0.27 -8.25 6.83
CA VAL A 189 -0.30 -9.45 7.66
C VAL A 189 -1.74 -9.85 7.99
N PHE A 190 -2.07 -11.13 7.82
CA PHE A 190 -3.27 -11.77 8.40
C PHE A 190 -2.87 -12.60 9.61
N LEU A 191 -3.50 -12.40 10.76
CA LEU A 191 -3.31 -13.23 11.94
C LEU A 191 -4.44 -14.26 12.05
N SER A 192 -4.11 -15.55 11.86
CA SER A 192 -5.01 -16.66 12.17
C SER A 192 -4.65 -17.26 13.52
N PHE A 193 -5.60 -17.32 14.44
CA PHE A 193 -5.34 -17.77 15.80
C PHE A 193 -6.64 -18.23 16.48
N ARG A 194 -6.50 -19.02 17.55
CA ARG A 194 -7.64 -19.31 18.41
C ARG A 194 -7.83 -18.20 19.42
N GLY A 195 -8.88 -17.39 19.24
CA GLY A 195 -9.15 -16.25 20.13
C GLY A 195 -9.19 -16.59 21.63
N ARG A 196 -9.76 -17.74 21.99
CA ARG A 196 -9.83 -18.22 23.38
C ARG A 196 -8.44 -18.47 24.01
N ASP A 197 -7.45 -18.82 23.20
CA ASP A 197 -6.14 -19.24 23.68
C ASP A 197 -5.16 -18.07 23.76
N THR A 198 -5.16 -17.17 22.76
CA THR A 198 -4.07 -16.20 22.58
C THR A 198 -4.47 -14.75 22.31
N ARG A 199 -5.77 -14.41 22.20
CA ARG A 199 -6.22 -13.04 21.82
C ARG A 199 -5.67 -11.95 22.74
N HIS A 200 -5.90 -12.09 24.04
CA HIS A 200 -5.54 -11.09 25.05
C HIS A 200 -4.17 -11.37 25.69
N SER A 201 -3.41 -12.30 25.13
CA SER A 201 -2.05 -12.63 25.55
C SER A 201 -1.13 -12.46 24.33
N PHE A 202 -0.51 -13.54 23.87
CA PHE A 202 0.53 -13.53 22.84
C PHE A 202 0.11 -12.82 21.54
N THR A 203 -1.06 -13.14 20.97
CA THR A 203 -1.47 -12.60 19.66
C THR A 203 -1.79 -11.12 19.72
N GLY A 204 -2.38 -10.62 20.82
CA GLY A 204 -2.64 -9.20 21.00
C GLY A 204 -1.35 -8.38 21.07
N PHE A 205 -0.32 -8.90 21.74
CA PHE A 205 1.02 -8.27 21.74
C PHE A 205 1.70 -8.36 20.39
N LEU A 206 1.59 -9.49 19.69
CA LEU A 206 2.09 -9.66 18.32
C LEU A 206 1.46 -8.63 17.37
N TYR A 207 0.13 -8.51 17.38
CA TYR A 207 -0.62 -7.51 16.61
C TYR A 207 -0.11 -6.09 16.89
N LYS A 208 -0.01 -5.72 18.17
CA LYS A 208 0.47 -4.39 18.57
C LYS A 208 1.91 -4.12 18.10
N ALA A 209 2.79 -5.11 18.16
CA ALA A 209 4.17 -4.97 17.70
C ALA A 209 4.24 -4.74 16.18
N PHE A 210 3.49 -5.50 15.38
CA PHE A 210 3.39 -5.26 13.95
C PHE A 210 2.85 -3.86 13.61
N CYS A 211 1.78 -3.43 14.29
CA CYS A 211 1.23 -2.10 14.07
C CYS A 211 2.22 -0.98 14.44
N ARG A 212 3.05 -1.19 15.46
CA ARG A 212 4.11 -0.25 15.85
C ARG A 212 5.14 -0.07 14.73
N GLU A 213 5.46 -1.13 14.00
CA GLU A 213 6.38 -1.11 12.85
C GLU A 213 5.68 -0.77 11.53
N GLY A 214 4.46 -0.21 11.59
CA GLY A 214 3.75 0.35 10.45
C GLY A 214 2.99 -0.66 9.59
N PHE A 215 2.96 -1.95 9.95
CA PHE A 215 2.22 -2.96 9.20
C PHE A 215 0.71 -2.77 9.34
N TYR A 216 -0.01 -2.93 8.22
CA TYR A 216 -1.46 -3.02 8.22
C TYR A 216 -1.90 -4.47 8.45
N VAL A 217 -2.31 -4.77 9.69
CA VAL A 217 -2.59 -6.13 10.15
C VAL A 217 -4.09 -6.37 10.22
N PHE A 218 -4.55 -7.48 9.65
CA PHE A 218 -5.88 -7.99 9.94
C PHE A 218 -5.80 -8.96 11.12
N MET A 219 -6.41 -8.56 12.24
CA MET A 219 -6.70 -9.42 13.37
C MET A 219 -8.21 -9.46 13.53
N ASP A 220 -8.80 -10.64 13.58
CA ASP A 220 -10.24 -10.77 13.78
C ASP A 220 -10.62 -10.26 15.18
N ASP A 221 -11.22 -9.07 15.22
CA ASP A 221 -11.49 -8.30 16.43
C ASP A 221 -12.74 -8.84 17.17
N GLU A 222 -13.61 -9.55 16.47
CA GLU A 222 -14.82 -10.13 17.04
C GLU A 222 -14.68 -11.65 17.08
N GLY A 223 -14.54 -12.21 18.28
CA GLY A 223 -14.88 -13.62 18.45
C GLY A 223 -16.35 -13.79 18.13
N LEU A 224 -16.68 -14.06 16.86
CA LEU A 224 -18.04 -14.26 16.36
C LEU A 224 -18.68 -15.43 17.11
N GLU A 225 -19.18 -15.11 18.29
CA GLU A 225 -20.24 -15.79 19.01
C GLU A 225 -21.46 -15.80 18.07
N GLY A 226 -21.57 -16.83 17.23
CA GLY A 226 -22.87 -17.20 16.64
C GLY A 226 -22.93 -17.58 15.16
N GLY A 227 -21.84 -17.57 14.39
CA GLY A 227 -21.87 -17.91 12.95
C GLY A 227 -20.95 -19.07 12.57
N ASN A 228 -21.49 -20.18 12.06
CA ASN A 228 -20.70 -21.34 11.57
C ASN A 228 -19.95 -21.08 10.25
N GLN A 229 -19.91 -19.84 9.73
CA GLN A 229 -19.35 -19.52 8.41
C GLN A 229 -18.47 -18.27 8.45
N ILE A 230 -17.29 -18.38 7.83
CA ILE A 230 -16.37 -17.24 7.66
C ILE A 230 -17.03 -16.16 6.81
N SER A 231 -16.96 -14.91 7.28
CA SER A 231 -17.49 -13.78 6.52
C SER A 231 -16.70 -13.58 5.21
N PRO A 232 -17.35 -13.17 4.11
CA PRO A 232 -16.65 -12.80 2.87
C PRO A 232 -15.57 -11.74 3.09
N THR A 233 -15.73 -10.90 4.11
CA THR A 233 -14.74 -9.92 4.54
C THR A 233 -13.44 -10.57 4.98
N ILE A 234 -13.51 -11.61 5.82
CA ILE A 234 -12.34 -12.34 6.33
C ILE A 234 -11.67 -13.15 5.22
N MET A 235 -12.45 -13.85 4.39
CA MET A 235 -11.91 -14.53 3.21
C MET A 235 -11.18 -13.55 2.28
N GLY A 236 -11.76 -12.38 2.06
CA GLY A 236 -11.12 -11.32 1.30
C GLY A 236 -9.87 -10.77 1.98
N ALA A 237 -9.83 -10.68 3.31
CA ALA A 237 -8.65 -10.23 4.05
C ALA A 237 -7.49 -11.22 3.87
N ILE A 238 -7.74 -12.53 4.03
CA ILE A 238 -6.75 -13.59 3.76
C ILE A 238 -6.22 -13.44 2.33
N GLU A 239 -7.12 -13.39 1.35
CA GLU A 239 -6.76 -13.29 -0.07
C GLU A 239 -5.88 -12.09 -0.44
N ARG A 240 -6.04 -10.98 0.29
CA ARG A 240 -5.35 -9.71 0.01
C ARG A 240 -4.18 -9.48 0.96
N SER A 241 -3.89 -10.43 1.84
CA SER A 241 -2.74 -10.39 2.74
C SER A 241 -1.48 -10.85 2.02
N ARG A 242 -0.33 -10.22 2.32
CA ARG A 242 0.97 -10.66 1.78
C ARG A 242 1.55 -11.81 2.58
N LEU A 243 1.41 -11.72 3.90
CA LEU A 243 1.85 -12.70 4.88
C LEU A 243 0.65 -13.18 5.71
N SER A 244 0.50 -14.47 5.89
CA SER A 244 -0.42 -15.05 6.87
C SER A 244 0.39 -15.68 8.00
N ILE A 245 0.19 -15.20 9.23
CA ILE A 245 0.81 -15.79 10.43
C ILE A 245 -0.25 -16.65 11.11
N VAL A 246 0.07 -17.94 11.26
CA VAL A 246 -0.84 -18.92 11.86
C VAL A 246 -0.31 -19.29 13.24
N VAL A 247 -1.01 -18.87 14.29
CA VAL A 247 -0.66 -19.18 15.68
C VAL A 247 -1.38 -20.46 16.09
N PHE A 248 -0.69 -21.60 15.93
CA PHE A 248 -1.15 -22.89 16.41
C PHE A 248 -1.05 -22.95 17.92
N SER A 249 -2.20 -23.08 18.59
CA SER A 249 -2.35 -23.24 20.03
C SER A 249 -3.10 -24.55 20.33
N GLU A 250 -3.17 -24.95 21.59
CA GLU A 250 -3.76 -26.24 22.00
C GLU A 250 -5.18 -26.48 21.44
N ASN A 251 -6.03 -25.44 21.40
CA ASN A 251 -7.43 -25.56 20.97
C ASN A 251 -7.70 -25.06 19.55
N TYR A 252 -6.68 -24.78 18.74
CA TYR A 252 -6.84 -24.27 17.37
C TYR A 252 -7.70 -25.21 16.52
N GLY A 253 -7.39 -26.51 16.54
CA GLY A 253 -8.09 -27.53 15.73
C GLY A 253 -9.57 -27.74 16.08
N TYR A 254 -10.05 -27.27 17.23
CA TYR A 254 -11.46 -27.39 17.61
C TYR A 254 -12.34 -26.34 16.93
N SER A 255 -11.75 -25.24 16.46
CA SER A 255 -12.48 -24.15 15.82
C SER A 255 -12.64 -24.42 14.32
N THR A 256 -13.85 -24.76 13.89
CA THR A 256 -14.17 -24.91 12.46
C THR A 256 -13.85 -23.63 11.68
N TRP A 257 -13.98 -22.48 12.33
CA TRP A 257 -13.60 -21.18 11.78
C TRP A 257 -12.10 -21.13 11.47
N CYS A 258 -11.25 -21.42 12.45
CA CYS A 258 -9.80 -21.42 12.26
C CYS A 258 -9.37 -22.43 11.17
N LEU A 259 -10.03 -23.59 11.10
CA LEU A 259 -9.76 -24.61 10.07
C LEU A 259 -10.18 -24.16 8.65
N ASP A 260 -11.30 -23.44 8.53
CA ASP A 260 -11.73 -22.85 7.27
C ASP A 260 -10.79 -21.71 6.82
N GLU A 261 -10.27 -20.90 7.76
CA GLU A 261 -9.23 -19.89 7.48
C GLU A 261 -7.96 -20.57 6.95
N LEU A 262 -7.51 -21.63 7.63
CA LEU A 262 -6.32 -22.39 7.27
C LEU A 262 -6.42 -22.98 5.86
N SER A 263 -7.61 -23.49 5.50
CA SER A 263 -7.90 -23.98 4.16
C SER A 263 -7.79 -22.88 3.11
N LYS A 264 -8.29 -21.68 3.42
CA LYS A 264 -8.20 -20.54 2.52
C LYS A 264 -6.77 -20.02 2.36
N ILE A 265 -5.99 -20.03 3.44
CA ILE A 265 -4.56 -19.69 3.40
C ILE A 265 -3.82 -20.63 2.44
N ILE A 266 -4.02 -21.95 2.55
CA ILE A 266 -3.42 -22.92 1.61
C ILE A 266 -3.84 -22.65 0.15
N GLU A 267 -5.10 -22.30 -0.10
CA GLU A 267 -5.55 -21.90 -1.44
C GLU A 267 -4.77 -20.67 -1.93
N CYS A 268 -4.57 -19.66 -1.07
CA CYS A 268 -3.82 -18.45 -1.41
C CYS A 268 -2.32 -18.71 -1.62
N VAL A 269 -1.71 -19.61 -0.86
CA VAL A 269 -0.34 -20.08 -1.10
C VAL A 269 -0.23 -20.66 -2.52
N LYS A 270 -1.13 -21.58 -2.87
CA LYS A 270 -1.11 -22.29 -4.16
C LYS A 270 -1.44 -21.41 -5.35
N THR A 271 -2.30 -20.40 -5.19
CA THR A 271 -2.81 -19.57 -6.30
C THR A 271 -2.16 -18.20 -6.43
N ARG A 272 -1.60 -17.65 -5.34
CA ARG A 272 -1.08 -16.27 -5.29
C ARG A 272 0.33 -16.16 -4.69
N ASN A 273 0.97 -17.29 -4.38
CA ASN A 273 2.29 -17.33 -3.76
C ASN A 273 2.36 -16.53 -2.45
N GLN A 274 1.26 -16.55 -1.68
CA GLN A 274 1.18 -15.89 -0.37
C GLN A 274 2.18 -16.53 0.60
N MET A 275 2.88 -15.71 1.39
CA MET A 275 3.79 -16.20 2.42
C MET A 275 3.01 -16.66 3.65
N VAL A 276 3.44 -17.74 4.29
CA VAL A 276 2.81 -18.26 5.50
C VAL A 276 3.85 -18.59 6.54
N TRP A 277 3.67 -18.09 7.77
CA TRP A 277 4.52 -18.40 8.91
C TRP A 277 3.72 -19.09 10.02
N PRO A 278 3.94 -20.40 10.22
CA PRO A 278 3.39 -21.09 11.38
C PRO A 278 4.19 -20.73 12.64
N ILE A 279 3.47 -20.36 13.69
CA ILE A 279 3.97 -20.19 15.06
C ILE A 279 3.34 -21.29 15.92
N PHE A 280 4.16 -22.11 16.54
CA PHE A 280 3.73 -23.16 17.45
C PHE A 280 3.77 -22.63 18.89
N TYR A 281 2.61 -22.18 19.39
CA TYR A 281 2.43 -21.61 20.71
C TYR A 281 2.10 -22.71 21.73
N ASN A 282 3.08 -23.08 22.56
CA ASN A 282 2.98 -24.15 23.57
C ASN A 282 2.44 -25.49 23.02
N VAL A 283 2.72 -25.79 21.76
CA VAL A 283 2.38 -27.06 21.10
C VAL A 283 3.57 -27.58 20.31
N GLU A 284 3.66 -28.90 20.14
CA GLU A 284 4.69 -29.50 19.30
C GLU A 284 4.27 -29.50 17.82
N LYS A 285 5.20 -29.16 16.92
CA LYS A 285 4.98 -29.18 15.46
C LYS A 285 4.46 -30.53 14.99
N SER A 286 4.99 -31.63 15.55
CA SER A 286 4.57 -32.99 15.22
C SER A 286 3.11 -33.27 15.59
N ASP A 287 2.62 -32.69 16.70
CA ASP A 287 1.24 -32.88 17.13
C ASP A 287 0.25 -32.22 16.17
N VAL A 288 0.60 -31.04 15.63
CA VAL A 288 -0.19 -30.36 14.60
C VAL A 288 -0.11 -31.09 13.26
N CYS A 289 1.10 -31.46 12.83
CA CYS A 289 1.37 -32.05 11.52
C CYS A 289 0.75 -33.45 11.36
N ASN A 290 0.78 -34.26 12.42
CA ASN A 290 0.24 -35.63 12.41
C ASN A 290 -1.14 -35.73 13.06
N GLN A 291 -1.68 -34.60 13.54
CA GLN A 291 -2.91 -34.51 14.31
C GLN A 291 -2.98 -35.54 15.45
N THR A 292 -2.00 -35.47 16.36
CA THR A 292 -1.97 -36.23 17.62
C THR A 292 -2.37 -35.35 18.81
N LYS A 293 -2.62 -35.96 19.98
CA LYS A 293 -3.08 -35.27 21.20
C LYS A 293 -4.33 -34.41 20.92
N SER A 294 -4.36 -33.15 21.38
CA SER A 294 -5.51 -32.25 21.25
C SER A 294 -5.97 -32.06 19.81
N TYR A 295 -5.06 -32.09 18.82
CA TYR A 295 -5.40 -32.00 17.41
C TYR A 295 -6.07 -33.27 16.88
N GLY A 296 -5.67 -34.44 17.37
CA GLY A 296 -6.32 -35.71 17.05
C GLY A 296 -7.73 -35.79 17.60
N ASP A 297 -7.92 -35.38 18.85
CA ASP A 297 -9.23 -35.30 19.49
C ASP A 297 -10.13 -34.29 18.76
N ALA A 298 -9.57 -33.13 18.39
CA ALA A 298 -10.29 -32.12 17.63
C ALA A 298 -10.75 -32.63 16.27
N MET A 299 -9.88 -33.27 15.49
CA MET A 299 -10.27 -33.81 14.18
C MET A 299 -11.29 -34.95 14.33
N THR A 300 -11.16 -35.80 15.35
CA THR A 300 -12.16 -36.83 15.66
C THR A 300 -13.53 -36.22 15.98
N ALA A 301 -13.56 -35.12 16.72
CA ALA A 301 -14.79 -34.39 16.99
C ALA A 301 -15.40 -33.78 15.70
N GLN A 302 -14.57 -33.25 14.80
CA GLN A 302 -15.05 -32.76 13.50
C GLN A 302 -15.59 -33.88 12.60
N GLU A 303 -14.93 -35.05 12.57
CA GLU A 303 -15.42 -36.23 11.84
C GLU A 303 -16.77 -36.70 12.35
N LYS A 304 -16.97 -36.69 13.68
CA LYS A 304 -18.28 -36.99 14.28
C LYS A 304 -19.36 -35.98 13.87
N ARG A 305 -19.01 -34.70 13.72
CA ARG A 305 -19.95 -33.62 13.39
C ARG A 305 -20.30 -33.53 11.90
N PHE A 306 -19.32 -33.72 11.02
CA PHE A 306 -19.47 -33.50 9.57
C PHE A 306 -19.42 -34.78 8.73
N GLY A 307 -19.09 -35.92 9.34
CA GLY A 307 -18.87 -37.21 8.68
C GLY A 307 -17.38 -37.46 8.42
N LYS A 308 -16.98 -38.73 8.57
CA LYS A 308 -15.58 -39.17 8.40
C LYS A 308 -15.06 -38.96 6.97
N ASP A 309 -15.92 -39.20 5.97
CA ASP A 309 -15.60 -39.02 4.55
C ASP A 309 -15.94 -37.61 4.04
N SER A 310 -16.10 -36.64 4.95
CA SER A 310 -16.39 -35.26 4.59
C SER A 310 -15.20 -34.65 3.87
N GLY A 311 -15.42 -34.22 2.63
CA GLY A 311 -14.42 -33.44 1.88
C GLY A 311 -13.94 -32.20 2.64
N LYS A 312 -14.76 -31.65 3.56
CA LYS A 312 -14.38 -30.54 4.43
C LYS A 312 -13.32 -30.95 5.46
N VAL A 313 -13.54 -32.08 6.15
CA VAL A 313 -12.60 -32.59 7.15
C VAL A 313 -11.29 -33.04 6.51
N HIS A 314 -11.34 -33.66 5.33
CA HIS A 314 -10.13 -34.00 4.58
C HIS A 314 -9.31 -32.76 4.21
N LYS A 315 -9.97 -31.67 3.76
CA LYS A 315 -9.30 -30.39 3.50
C LYS A 315 -8.65 -29.82 4.75
N TRP A 316 -9.34 -29.86 5.89
CA TRP A 316 -8.80 -29.39 7.17
C TRP A 316 -7.57 -30.18 7.63
N ARG A 317 -7.62 -31.53 7.56
CA ARG A 317 -6.47 -32.38 7.87
C ARG A 317 -5.28 -32.08 6.96
N SER A 318 -5.51 -31.97 5.65
CA SER A 318 -4.48 -31.59 4.68
C SER A 318 -3.87 -30.22 5.00
N ALA A 319 -4.71 -29.21 5.27
CA ALA A 319 -4.23 -27.86 5.57
C ALA A 319 -3.41 -27.79 6.86
N LEU A 320 -3.80 -28.53 7.90
CA LEU A 320 -3.03 -28.66 9.14
C LEU A 320 -1.66 -29.29 8.86
N SER A 321 -1.61 -30.42 8.15
CA SER A 321 -0.35 -31.07 7.82
C SER A 321 0.54 -30.21 6.92
N GLU A 322 -0.02 -29.61 5.86
CA GLU A 322 0.74 -28.79 4.91
C GLU A 322 1.34 -27.54 5.57
N ILE A 323 0.55 -26.77 6.32
CA ILE A 323 1.04 -25.55 6.98
C ILE A 323 1.97 -25.90 8.13
N ALA A 324 1.64 -26.91 8.94
CA ALA A 324 2.50 -27.32 10.04
C ALA A 324 3.82 -27.93 9.55
N ASN A 325 3.92 -28.43 8.32
CA ASN A 325 5.18 -28.95 7.78
C ASN A 325 6.15 -27.83 7.35
N LEU A 326 5.65 -26.61 7.10
CA LEU A 326 6.48 -25.45 6.76
C LEU A 326 7.50 -25.14 7.87
N GLU A 327 8.54 -24.40 7.52
CA GLU A 327 9.45 -23.82 8.52
C GLU A 327 8.68 -22.81 9.37
N GLY A 328 8.77 -22.97 10.68
CA GLY A 328 8.00 -22.21 11.66
C GLY A 328 8.78 -21.96 12.93
N GLU A 329 8.22 -21.11 13.77
CA GLU A 329 8.86 -20.69 15.01
C GLU A 329 8.13 -21.28 16.21
N HIS A 330 8.89 -21.76 17.19
CA HIS A 330 8.34 -22.40 18.38
C HIS A 330 8.46 -21.46 19.58
N LEU A 331 7.33 -21.18 20.23
CA LEU A 331 7.30 -20.46 21.50
C LEU A 331 6.92 -21.43 22.61
N ARG A 332 7.88 -21.69 23.51
CA ARG A 332 7.71 -22.55 24.69
C ARG A 332 7.44 -21.69 25.93
N GLU A 333 6.83 -22.30 26.95
CA GLU A 333 6.44 -21.61 28.20
C GLU A 333 7.57 -20.86 28.90
N ASN A 334 8.80 -21.36 28.81
CA ASN A 334 9.97 -20.80 29.50
C ASN A 334 10.73 -19.71 28.70
N GLN A 335 10.14 -19.17 27.63
CA GLN A 335 10.76 -18.14 26.79
C GLN A 335 10.07 -16.78 26.95
N TYR A 336 10.86 -15.71 26.87
CA TYR A 336 10.32 -14.35 26.87
C TYR A 336 9.54 -14.07 25.59
N GLN A 337 8.23 -13.88 25.73
CA GLN A 337 7.34 -13.63 24.59
C GLN A 337 7.70 -12.34 23.84
N TYR A 338 8.21 -11.31 24.53
CA TYR A 338 8.57 -10.04 23.88
C TYR A 338 9.75 -10.22 22.92
N GLU A 339 10.82 -10.94 23.32
CA GLU A 339 11.97 -11.23 22.45
C GLU A 339 11.57 -12.08 21.24
N PHE A 340 10.65 -13.02 21.47
CA PHE A 340 10.08 -13.83 20.39
C PHE A 340 9.32 -12.95 19.39
N ILE A 341 8.43 -12.08 19.88
CA ILE A 341 7.63 -11.17 19.06
C ILE A 341 8.54 -10.21 18.27
N GLU A 342 9.55 -9.62 18.91
CA GLU A 342 10.52 -8.73 18.25
C GLU A 342 11.22 -9.43 17.09
N ARG A 343 11.69 -10.67 17.29
CA ARG A 343 12.32 -11.47 16.23
C ARG A 343 11.35 -11.75 15.07
N ILE A 344 10.09 -12.10 15.34
CA ILE A 344 9.09 -12.33 14.30
C ILE A 344 8.85 -11.07 13.48
N VAL A 345 8.71 -9.91 14.14
CA VAL A 345 8.47 -8.63 13.48
C VAL A 345 9.71 -8.20 12.68
N GLU A 346 10.92 -8.39 13.20
CA GLU A 346 12.17 -8.11 12.49
C GLU A 346 12.31 -8.96 11.23
N LYS A 347 12.00 -10.26 11.31
CA LYS A 347 11.92 -11.13 10.11
C LYS A 347 10.94 -10.55 9.08
N ALA A 348 9.78 -10.05 9.52
CA ALA A 348 8.77 -9.51 8.60
C ALA A 348 9.22 -8.19 8.00
N ILE A 349 9.99 -7.39 8.74
CA ILE A 349 10.52 -6.13 8.24
C ILE A 349 11.40 -6.34 7.02
N ASN A 350 12.21 -7.40 7.08
CA ASN A 350 13.18 -7.79 6.05
C ASN A 350 12.57 -8.48 4.82
N ILE A 351 11.25 -8.71 4.78
CA ILE A 351 10.59 -9.21 3.57
C ILE A 351 10.58 -8.08 2.51
N PRO A 352 11.18 -8.29 1.33
CA PRO A 352 11.15 -7.31 0.25
C PRO A 352 9.71 -6.90 -0.07
N SER A 353 9.44 -5.60 -0.11
CA SER A 353 8.20 -5.10 -0.70
C SER A 353 8.23 -5.38 -2.20
N PRO A 354 7.11 -5.71 -2.86
CA PRO A 354 7.09 -6.03 -4.30
C PRO A 354 7.65 -4.91 -5.20
N CYS A 355 7.93 -3.72 -4.66
CA CYS A 355 8.55 -2.60 -5.35
C CYS A 355 10.06 -2.45 -5.13
N SER A 356 10.75 -3.29 -4.36
CA SER A 356 12.21 -3.15 -4.16
C SER A 356 13.07 -3.86 -5.22
N ASN A 357 12.48 -4.53 -6.21
CA ASN A 357 13.21 -5.22 -7.28
C ASN A 357 13.18 -4.48 -8.64
N ASP A 358 12.73 -3.21 -8.69
CA ASP A 358 12.88 -2.39 -9.89
C ASP A 358 14.28 -1.74 -9.92
N SER A 359 15.31 -2.59 -10.02
CA SER A 359 16.66 -2.19 -10.43
C SER A 359 16.97 -2.84 -11.77
N TYR A 360 16.85 -2.05 -12.84
CA TYR A 360 17.55 -2.21 -14.12
C TYR A 360 17.56 -3.62 -14.76
N GLU A 361 16.47 -4.00 -15.42
CA GLU A 361 16.58 -4.78 -16.66
C GLU A 361 16.21 -3.85 -17.82
N GLU A 362 17.23 -3.47 -18.59
CA GLU A 362 17.10 -2.70 -19.83
C GLU A 362 16.16 -3.41 -20.81
N GLU A 363 15.05 -2.74 -21.15
CA GLU A 363 14.37 -2.94 -22.44
C GLU A 363 15.29 -2.46 -23.57
N SER A 364 16.34 -3.24 -23.86
CA SER A 364 17.05 -3.21 -25.13
C SER A 364 16.25 -3.96 -26.20
N ARG A 365 15.02 -3.49 -26.46
CA ARG A 365 14.30 -3.78 -27.71
C ARG A 365 13.75 -2.47 -28.28
N VAL A 366 14.72 -1.65 -28.69
CA VAL A 366 14.54 -0.52 -29.59
C VAL A 366 13.76 -0.97 -30.83
N SER A 367 12.62 -0.30 -30.99
CA SER A 367 11.90 -0.02 -32.23
C SER A 367 12.66 -0.32 -33.52
N LYS A 368 12.16 -1.28 -34.29
CA LYS A 368 12.20 -1.24 -35.75
C LYS A 368 10.77 -1.28 -36.26
N CYS A 369 10.14 -0.11 -36.34
CA CYS A 369 9.05 0.17 -37.27
C CYS A 369 9.37 1.47 -38.01
N THR A 370 9.62 1.29 -39.31
CA THR A 370 9.30 2.18 -40.44
C THR A 370 9.87 3.61 -40.48
N HIS A 371 10.82 3.83 -41.39
CA HIS A 371 10.80 5.01 -42.26
C HIS A 371 11.35 4.65 -43.64
N TRP A 372 10.63 5.06 -44.68
CA TRP A 372 11.01 4.99 -46.10
C TRP A 372 11.89 6.18 -46.47
N GLU A 373 12.91 5.98 -47.31
CA GLU A 373 13.58 6.96 -48.17
C GLU A 373 14.40 6.16 -49.21
N ILE A 374 13.87 5.93 -50.41
CA ILE A 374 14.16 6.63 -51.68
C ILE A 374 15.64 6.63 -52.08
N GLY A 375 15.94 5.99 -53.21
CA GLY A 375 17.01 6.43 -54.11
C GLY A 375 18.21 5.50 -54.26
N SER A 376 18.06 4.41 -55.03
CA SER A 376 19.21 3.78 -55.69
C SER A 376 19.46 4.48 -57.03
N CYS A 377 20.58 5.18 -57.15
CA CYS A 377 21.19 5.57 -58.43
C CYS A 377 22.65 5.97 -58.19
N VAL A 378 23.60 5.03 -58.24
CA VAL A 378 25.00 5.30 -58.60
C VAL A 378 25.62 4.06 -59.26
N VAL A 379 25.80 4.15 -60.59
CA VAL A 379 26.99 3.78 -61.38
C VAL A 379 27.62 2.40 -61.14
N SER A 380 27.34 1.46 -62.05
CA SER A 380 28.30 0.68 -62.88
C SER A 380 27.54 -0.06 -63.96
#